data_AF-A0A0E3RMJ6-F1
#
_entry.id   AF-A0A0E3RMJ6-F1
#
_cell.length_a   1.000
_cell.length_b   1.000
_cell.length_c   1.000
_cell.angle_alpha   90.00
_cell.angle_beta   90.00
_cell.angle_gamma   90.00
#
_symmetry.space_group_name_H-M   'P 1'
#
loop_
_entity.id
_entity.type
_entity.pdbx_description
1 polymer ?
#
loop_
_entity_poly.entity_id
_entity_poly.type
_entity_poly.pdbx_seq_one_letter_code
_entity_poly.pdbx_strand_id
1 'polypeptide(L)'
;MEGMAAGKCIGILSRIEAKALDRFWKDTSAGKYPIIDLEGNMGYSLSDQEGLLFVRNDFTSSAYEECEFVFGNIFLPDTVQELFSGDKVLFLMVYRKETRSLLLAELEADIRCMLDLPHGLYYFFALVLDAGARNLPDSRIFAIGLPCKENMNRPEREKFYLKHPADILEFVDPAPLEIKRGGPFYLNMILVSAEKIPECSLIFSELWQEEPSPPL
;
A
#
# COMPACT_ATOMS: atom_id res chain seq x y z
N MET A 1 -7.63 13.46 19.07
CA MET A 1 -7.61 13.06 17.64
C MET A 1 -7.87 11.56 17.60
N GLU A 2 -9.05 11.14 17.19
CA GLU A 2 -9.42 9.73 17.07
C GLU A 2 -8.89 9.21 15.75
N GLY A 3 -7.88 8.34 15.80
CA GLY A 3 -7.38 7.66 14.62
C GLY A 3 -8.14 6.39 14.34
N MET A 4 -8.11 5.95 13.08
CA MET A 4 -8.66 4.67 12.69
C MET A 4 -7.64 3.56 12.94
N ALA A 5 -8.03 2.53 13.69
CA ALA A 5 -7.21 1.34 13.91
C ALA A 5 -7.14 0.51 12.62
N ALA A 6 -5.95 0.05 12.23
CA ALA A 6 -5.70 -0.66 10.98
C ALA A 6 -6.54 -1.93 10.87
N GLY A 7 -6.67 -2.72 11.93
CA GLY A 7 -7.50 -3.93 11.95
C GLY A 7 -8.99 -3.65 11.81
N LYS A 8 -9.44 -2.43 12.18
CA LYS A 8 -10.83 -1.98 11.96
C LYS A 8 -11.04 -1.33 10.59
N CYS A 9 -9.99 -1.07 9.82
CA CYS A 9 -10.05 -0.46 8.49
C CYS A 9 -9.69 -1.42 7.38
N ILE A 10 -8.91 -2.45 7.68
CA ILE A 10 -8.39 -3.39 6.71
C ILE A 10 -8.80 -4.77 7.21
N GLY A 11 -10.09 -5.08 7.09
CA GLY A 11 -10.69 -6.31 7.61
C GLY A 11 -9.97 -7.57 7.12
N ILE A 12 -9.41 -7.52 5.91
CA ILE A 12 -8.65 -8.64 5.34
C ILE A 12 -7.39 -9.02 6.15
N LEU A 13 -6.82 -8.11 6.95
CA LEU A 13 -5.70 -8.43 7.85
C LEU A 13 -6.07 -9.52 8.87
N SER A 14 -7.34 -9.63 9.26
CA SER A 14 -7.78 -10.66 10.22
C SER A 14 -7.68 -12.09 9.66
N ARG A 15 -7.44 -12.24 8.35
CA ARG A 15 -7.25 -13.55 7.71
C ARG A 15 -5.83 -14.09 7.87
N ILE A 16 -4.86 -13.23 8.15
CA ILE A 16 -3.48 -13.63 8.37
C ILE A 16 -3.35 -14.18 9.78
N GLU A 17 -2.64 -15.29 9.96
CA GLU A 17 -2.40 -15.86 11.28
C GLU A 17 -1.73 -14.84 12.20
N ALA A 18 -2.27 -14.66 13.42
CA ALA A 18 -1.78 -13.67 14.39
C ALA A 18 -0.27 -13.79 14.64
N LYS A 19 0.26 -15.02 14.67
CA LYS A 19 1.70 -15.27 14.84
C LYS A 19 2.54 -14.75 13.67
N ALA A 20 2.03 -14.86 12.44
CA ALA A 20 2.71 -14.34 11.25
C ALA A 20 2.69 -12.81 11.25
N LEU A 21 1.55 -12.19 11.59
CA LEU A 21 1.42 -10.74 11.76
C LEU A 21 2.33 -10.19 12.88
N ASP A 22 2.39 -10.86 14.04
CA ASP A 22 3.25 -10.46 15.15
C ASP A 22 4.73 -10.49 14.74
N ARG A 23 5.13 -11.51 13.96
CA ARG A 23 6.49 -11.61 13.43
C ARG A 23 6.79 -10.50 12.43
N PHE A 24 5.88 -10.27 11.48
CA PHE A 24 5.98 -9.18 10.50
C PHE A 24 6.13 -7.81 11.18
N TRP A 25 5.31 -7.53 12.20
CA TRP A 25 5.37 -6.27 12.95
C TRP A 25 6.67 -6.12 13.76
N LYS A 26 7.16 -7.22 14.34
CA LYS A 26 8.45 -7.23 15.04
C LYS A 26 9.62 -6.97 14.10
N ASP A 27 9.62 -7.55 12.91
CA ASP A 27 10.68 -7.34 11.92
C ASP A 27 10.60 -5.92 11.33
N THR A 28 9.40 -5.35 11.16
CA THR A 28 9.18 -3.93 10.84
C THR A 28 9.83 -3.03 11.89
N SER A 29 9.52 -3.26 13.16
CA SER A 29 10.08 -2.49 14.29
C SER A 29 11.61 -2.61 14.42
N ALA A 30 12.20 -3.61 13.76
CA ALA A 30 13.64 -3.84 13.72
C ALA A 30 14.31 -3.27 12.45
N GLY A 31 13.56 -2.56 11.59
CA GLY A 31 14.06 -1.93 10.36
C GLY A 31 14.48 -2.92 9.29
N LYS A 32 13.73 -4.02 9.13
CA LYS A 32 14.09 -5.11 8.19
C LYS A 32 13.32 -5.11 6.87
N TYR A 33 12.38 -4.20 6.64
CA TYR A 33 11.58 -4.13 5.43
C TYR A 33 10.90 -5.47 5.03
N PRO A 34 10.12 -6.09 5.94
CA PRO A 34 9.48 -7.36 5.66
C PRO A 34 8.35 -7.20 4.63
N ILE A 35 8.04 -8.32 3.97
CA ILE A 35 6.88 -8.50 3.10
C ILE A 35 6.08 -9.68 3.67
N ILE A 36 4.74 -9.60 3.64
CA ILE A 36 3.84 -10.68 4.05
C ILE A 36 2.65 -10.80 3.11
N ASP A 37 2.22 -12.03 2.83
CA ASP A 37 1.00 -12.33 2.08
C ASP A 37 -0.18 -12.77 2.98
N LEU A 38 -1.33 -13.11 2.39
CA LEU A 38 -2.49 -13.59 3.16
C LEU A 38 -2.30 -14.95 3.83
N GLU A 39 -1.42 -15.78 3.30
CA GLU A 39 -1.12 -17.11 3.84
C GLU A 39 -0.13 -17.02 5.02
N GLY A 40 0.44 -15.83 5.28
CA GLY A 40 1.46 -15.60 6.29
C GLY A 40 2.87 -15.97 5.83
N ASN A 41 3.07 -16.20 4.53
CA ASN A 41 4.40 -16.35 3.95
C ASN A 41 5.12 -15.00 4.05
N MET A 42 6.39 -15.04 4.47
CA MET A 42 7.19 -13.84 4.69
C MET A 42 8.38 -13.77 3.73
N GLY A 43 8.55 -12.60 3.15
CA GLY A 43 9.72 -12.17 2.37
C GLY A 43 10.38 -10.94 2.99
N TYR A 44 11.41 -10.44 2.30
CA TYR A 44 12.04 -9.17 2.63
C TYR A 44 12.35 -8.44 1.34
N SER A 45 12.11 -7.13 1.35
CA SER A 45 12.43 -6.27 0.23
C SER A 45 13.95 -6.17 0.03
N LEU A 46 14.38 -6.00 -1.21
CA LEU A 46 15.79 -5.78 -1.55
C LEU A 46 15.97 -4.29 -1.92
N SER A 47 16.84 -3.60 -1.20
CA SER A 47 17.23 -2.23 -1.53
C SER A 47 18.48 -2.25 -2.42
N ASP A 48 18.44 -1.49 -3.52
CA ASP A 48 19.65 -1.21 -4.31
C ASP A 48 20.40 0.02 -3.78
N GLN A 49 21.62 0.25 -4.28
CA GLN A 49 22.44 1.39 -3.88
C GLN A 49 21.89 2.75 -4.34
N GLU A 50 20.86 2.76 -5.19
CA GLU A 50 20.22 3.96 -5.75
C GLU A 50 18.87 4.29 -5.08
N GLY A 51 18.54 3.60 -3.98
CA GLY A 51 17.32 3.83 -3.21
C GLY A 51 16.05 3.38 -3.94
N LEU A 52 16.14 2.32 -4.76
CA LEU A 52 14.99 1.57 -5.26
C LEU A 52 14.75 0.36 -4.35
N LEU A 53 13.53 0.23 -3.82
CA LEU A 53 13.11 -0.94 -3.07
C LEU A 53 12.40 -1.91 -4.00
N PHE A 54 13.03 -3.05 -4.24
CA PHE A 54 12.42 -4.16 -4.95
C PHE A 54 11.55 -4.97 -3.98
N VAL A 55 10.25 -4.89 -4.18
CA VAL A 55 9.25 -5.67 -3.46
C VAL A 55 8.97 -6.91 -4.32
N ARG A 56 9.42 -8.06 -3.84
CA ARG A 56 9.30 -9.33 -4.57
C ARG A 56 7.84 -9.70 -4.79
N ASN A 57 7.61 -10.45 -5.87
CA ASN A 57 6.37 -11.16 -6.11
C ASN A 57 6.20 -12.25 -5.04
N ASP A 58 5.45 -11.96 -3.99
CA ASP A 58 5.03 -12.94 -2.99
C ASP A 58 3.57 -13.38 -3.20
N PHE A 59 2.95 -13.00 -4.32
CA PHE A 59 1.72 -13.66 -4.74
C PHE A 59 2.10 -15.08 -5.19
N THR A 60 1.38 -16.09 -4.72
CA THR A 60 1.56 -17.50 -5.07
C THR A 60 1.17 -17.77 -6.54
N SER A 61 1.80 -17.06 -7.48
CA SER A 61 1.55 -17.20 -8.91
C SER A 61 2.01 -18.58 -9.37
N SER A 62 1.20 -19.21 -10.23
CA SER A 62 1.66 -20.39 -10.95
C SER A 62 2.93 -20.05 -11.76
N ALA A 63 3.85 -21.01 -11.93
CA ALA A 63 5.13 -20.81 -12.64
C ALA A 63 5.01 -20.34 -14.11
N TYR A 64 3.80 -20.09 -14.60
CA TYR A 64 3.46 -19.72 -15.97
C TYR A 64 2.75 -18.36 -16.07
N GLU A 65 2.50 -17.64 -14.96
CA GLU A 65 1.95 -16.28 -15.07
C GLU A 65 3.02 -15.31 -15.56
N GLU A 66 2.75 -14.69 -16.72
CA GLU A 66 3.53 -13.55 -17.20
C GLU A 66 3.35 -12.38 -16.23
N CYS A 67 4.48 -11.77 -15.85
CA CYS A 67 4.53 -10.65 -14.92
C CYS A 67 5.04 -9.39 -15.62
N GLU A 68 4.60 -8.24 -15.11
CA GLU A 68 4.96 -6.91 -15.59
C GLU A 68 5.48 -6.07 -14.42
N PHE A 69 6.47 -5.23 -14.71
CA PHE A 69 7.02 -4.34 -13.70
C PHE A 69 6.14 -3.11 -13.50
N VAL A 70 5.83 -2.82 -12.24
CA VAL A 70 5.18 -1.60 -11.80
C VAL A 70 6.17 -0.77 -10.98
N PHE A 71 6.44 0.44 -11.43
CA PHE A 71 7.28 1.40 -10.74
C PHE A 71 6.42 2.42 -10.02
N GLY A 72 6.67 2.63 -8.73
CA GLY A 72 5.89 3.59 -7.94
C GLY A 72 6.77 4.61 -7.23
N ASN A 73 6.30 5.86 -7.23
CA ASN A 73 6.81 6.90 -6.36
C ASN A 73 5.73 7.29 -5.35
N ILE A 74 6.14 7.59 -4.12
CA ILE A 74 5.23 8.08 -3.09
C ILE A 74 5.50 9.56 -2.89
N PHE A 75 4.49 10.39 -3.18
CA PHE A 75 4.54 11.82 -2.93
C PHE A 75 3.99 12.12 -1.53
N LEU A 76 4.79 12.82 -0.74
CA LEU A 76 4.45 13.28 0.60
C LEU A 76 4.18 14.80 0.58
N PRO A 77 2.93 15.26 0.60
CA PRO A 77 2.63 16.68 0.80
C PRO A 77 3.14 17.15 2.17
N ASP A 78 3.51 18.42 2.30
CA ASP A 78 4.02 19.01 3.55
C ASP A 78 3.13 18.69 4.76
N THR A 79 1.80 18.72 4.57
CA THR A 79 0.82 18.40 5.63
C THR A 79 0.88 16.96 6.15
N VAL A 80 1.52 16.06 5.41
CA VAL A 80 1.78 14.66 5.81
C VAL A 80 3.24 14.48 6.22
N GLN A 81 4.19 15.23 5.66
CA GLN A 81 5.58 15.20 6.11
C GLN A 81 5.70 15.53 7.61
N GLU A 82 4.90 16.48 8.10
CA GLU A 82 4.80 16.79 9.53
C GLU A 82 4.33 15.59 10.38
N LEU A 83 3.59 14.63 9.80
CA LEU A 83 3.13 13.43 10.48
C LEU A 83 4.24 12.37 10.63
N PHE A 84 5.30 12.44 9.82
CA PHE A 84 6.44 11.52 9.89
C PHE A 84 7.43 11.85 11.02
N SER A 85 7.16 12.88 11.84
CA SER A 85 7.92 13.08 13.07
C SER A 85 7.57 12.00 14.11
N GLY A 86 8.52 11.11 14.44
CA GLY A 86 8.40 10.10 15.50
C GLY A 86 8.34 8.65 14.98
N ASP A 87 7.72 7.76 15.76
CA ASP A 87 7.64 6.32 15.48
C ASP A 87 6.54 6.04 14.43
N LYS A 88 6.85 6.23 13.14
CA LYS A 88 5.92 5.97 12.03
C LYS A 88 6.56 5.05 11.00
N VAL A 89 5.75 4.17 10.43
CA VAL A 89 6.16 3.25 9.36
C VAL A 89 5.25 3.43 8.16
N LEU A 90 5.80 3.27 6.96
CA LEU A 90 5.09 3.37 5.70
C LEU A 90 4.94 1.99 5.10
N PHE A 91 3.70 1.53 4.91
CA PHE A 91 3.42 0.26 4.25
C PHE A 91 2.83 0.47 2.88
N LEU A 92 3.21 -0.38 1.94
CA LEU A 92 2.51 -0.60 0.68
C LEU A 92 1.61 -1.82 0.81
N MET A 93 0.35 -1.63 0.50
CA MET A 93 -0.65 -2.69 0.41
C MET A 93 -1.08 -2.85 -1.04
N VAL A 94 -0.91 -4.05 -1.57
CA VAL A 94 -1.32 -4.43 -2.93
C VAL A 94 -2.35 -5.54 -2.82
N TYR A 95 -3.53 -5.34 -3.41
CA TYR A 95 -4.61 -6.32 -3.38
C TYR A 95 -5.02 -6.71 -4.81
N ARG A 96 -4.89 -7.99 -5.16
CA ARG A 96 -5.30 -8.55 -6.46
C ARG A 96 -6.76 -8.97 -6.38
N LYS A 97 -7.62 -8.33 -7.18
CA LYS A 97 -9.08 -8.49 -7.09
C LYS A 97 -9.56 -9.89 -7.46
N GLU A 98 -8.99 -10.49 -8.50
CA GLU A 98 -9.44 -11.77 -9.05
C GLU A 98 -9.24 -12.93 -8.08
N THR A 99 -8.04 -13.01 -7.49
CA THR A 99 -7.65 -14.09 -6.57
C THR A 99 -7.87 -13.71 -5.12
N ARG A 100 -8.27 -12.47 -4.85
CA ARG A 100 -8.45 -11.89 -3.50
C ARG A 100 -7.19 -12.01 -2.65
N SER A 101 -6.02 -11.91 -3.28
CA SER A 101 -4.72 -12.02 -2.62
C SER A 101 -4.25 -10.64 -2.15
N LEU A 102 -3.53 -10.61 -1.03
CA LEU A 102 -2.92 -9.41 -0.47
C LEU A 102 -1.41 -9.59 -0.41
N LEU A 103 -0.70 -8.49 -0.66
CA LEU A 103 0.69 -8.32 -0.30
C LEU A 103 0.83 -7.05 0.52
N LEU A 104 1.49 -7.15 1.67
CA LEU A 104 1.82 -6.02 2.52
C LEU A 104 3.35 -5.94 2.66
N ALA A 105 3.93 -4.81 2.27
CA ALA A 105 5.36 -4.57 2.32
C ALA A 105 5.68 -3.30 3.10
N GLU A 106 6.64 -3.35 4.01
CA GLU A 106 7.21 -2.12 4.57
C GLU A 106 8.07 -1.41 3.50
N LEU A 107 7.86 -0.10 3.39
CA LEU A 107 8.64 0.80 2.56
C LEU A 107 9.43 1.77 3.44
N GLU A 108 10.63 2.13 2.97
CA GLU A 108 11.34 3.29 3.49
C GLU A 108 10.69 4.58 2.95
N ALA A 109 10.58 5.60 3.79
CA ALA A 109 10.18 6.93 3.35
C ALA A 109 11.21 7.44 2.31
N ASP A 110 10.75 8.12 1.26
CA ASP A 110 11.58 8.64 0.15
C ASP A 110 12.12 7.61 -0.86
N ILE A 111 11.78 6.33 -0.73
CA ILE A 111 12.19 5.30 -1.68
C ILE A 111 11.15 5.08 -2.79
N ARG A 112 11.66 4.90 -4.01
CA ARG A 112 10.91 4.43 -5.18
C ARG A 112 10.70 2.92 -5.03
N CYS A 113 9.50 2.41 -5.31
CA CYS A 113 9.26 0.98 -5.30
C CYS A 113 9.25 0.40 -6.72
N MET A 114 9.76 -0.82 -6.85
CA MET A 114 9.58 -1.66 -8.03
C MET A 114 8.89 -2.95 -7.60
N LEU A 115 7.74 -3.22 -8.19
CA LEU A 115 6.93 -4.41 -7.96
C LEU A 115 6.96 -5.27 -9.23
N ASP A 116 7.13 -6.57 -9.05
CA ASP A 116 6.94 -7.56 -10.11
C ASP A 116 5.56 -8.21 -9.90
N LEU A 117 4.59 -7.90 -10.76
CA LEU A 117 3.20 -8.32 -10.58
C LEU A 117 2.70 -9.15 -11.77
N PRO A 118 1.97 -10.26 -11.54
CA PRO A 118 1.29 -10.96 -12.61
C PRO A 118 0.21 -10.08 -13.25
N HIS A 119 -0.28 -10.47 -14.43
CA HIS A 119 -1.43 -9.79 -15.03
C HIS A 119 -2.69 -9.92 -14.15
N GLY A 120 -3.47 -8.84 -14.05
CA GLY A 120 -4.70 -8.80 -13.25
C GLY A 120 -5.11 -7.39 -12.87
N LEU A 121 -6.13 -7.29 -12.03
CA LEU A 121 -6.73 -6.04 -11.58
C LEU A 121 -6.39 -5.80 -10.11
N TYR A 122 -5.71 -4.69 -9.83
CA TYR A 122 -5.09 -4.45 -8.54
C TYR A 122 -5.56 -3.16 -7.88
N TYR A 123 -5.75 -3.21 -6.57
CA TYR A 123 -5.82 -2.01 -5.74
C TYR A 123 -4.48 -1.76 -5.04
N PHE A 124 -4.09 -0.50 -4.96
CA PHE A 124 -2.85 -0.06 -4.34
C PHE A 124 -3.14 1.00 -3.29
N PHE A 125 -2.55 0.82 -2.11
CA PHE A 125 -2.63 1.79 -1.03
C PHE A 125 -1.28 1.92 -0.35
N ALA A 126 -0.86 3.15 -0.06
CA ALA A 126 0.20 3.38 0.92
C ALA A 126 -0.43 3.69 2.29
N LEU A 127 0.17 3.28 3.40
CA LEU A 127 -0.39 3.46 4.73
C LEU A 127 0.69 3.98 5.67
N VAL A 128 0.45 5.12 6.31
CA VAL A 128 1.31 5.63 7.38
C VAL A 128 0.72 5.21 8.71
N LEU A 129 1.46 4.38 9.43
CA LEU A 129 1.02 3.69 10.64
C LEU A 129 1.84 4.08 11.86
N ASP A 130 1.24 3.93 13.04
CA ASP A 130 1.94 4.10 14.32
C ASP A 130 2.85 2.90 14.61
N ALA A 131 4.16 3.08 14.52
CA ALA A 131 5.12 2.02 14.80
C ALA A 131 5.24 1.70 16.30
N GLY A 132 4.83 2.64 17.17
CA GLY A 132 4.78 2.44 18.62
C GLY A 132 3.64 1.54 19.11
N ALA A 133 2.74 1.11 18.23
CA ALA A 133 1.64 0.23 18.58
C ALA A 133 2.13 -1.19 18.93
N ARG A 134 1.39 -1.88 19.81
CA ARG A 134 1.74 -3.22 20.28
C ARG A 134 1.77 -4.27 19.15
N ASN A 135 0.86 -4.14 18.20
CA ASN A 135 0.72 -5.00 17.04
C ASN A 135 0.12 -4.19 15.88
N LEU A 136 0.18 -4.75 14.67
CA LEU A 136 -0.32 -4.09 13.46
C LEU A 136 -1.84 -3.81 13.52
N PRO A 137 -2.74 -4.75 13.90
CA PRO A 137 -4.18 -4.47 13.95
C PRO A 137 -4.57 -3.30 14.87
N ASP A 138 -3.87 -3.13 15.98
CA ASP A 138 -4.07 -2.04 16.95
C ASP A 138 -3.36 -0.74 16.52
N SER A 139 -2.53 -0.78 15.48
CA SER A 139 -1.83 0.40 14.96
C SER A 139 -2.81 1.39 14.34
N ARG A 140 -2.50 2.67 14.49
CA ARG A 140 -3.30 3.78 13.98
C ARG A 140 -2.86 4.18 12.58
N ILE A 141 -3.80 4.28 11.65
CA ILE A 141 -3.58 4.90 10.33
C ILE A 141 -3.62 6.43 10.47
N PHE A 142 -2.54 7.10 10.09
CA PHE A 142 -2.41 8.56 10.07
C PHE A 142 -2.63 9.16 8.68
N ALA A 143 -2.18 8.47 7.64
CA ALA A 143 -2.32 8.88 6.26
C ALA A 143 -2.46 7.67 5.33
N ILE A 144 -3.11 7.89 4.20
CA ILE A 144 -3.34 6.90 3.15
C ILE A 144 -2.84 7.48 1.84
N GLY A 145 -1.99 6.73 1.15
CA GLY A 145 -1.56 6.99 -0.21
C GLY A 145 -2.56 6.38 -1.18
N LEU A 146 -3.06 7.19 -2.09
CA LEU A 146 -3.95 6.78 -3.16
C LEU A 146 -3.25 6.96 -4.51
N PRO A 147 -3.51 6.09 -5.51
CA PRO A 147 -2.98 6.26 -6.85
C PRO A 147 -3.34 7.64 -7.42
N CYS A 148 -2.43 8.21 -8.18
CA CYS A 148 -2.68 9.39 -8.97
C CYS A 148 -3.54 9.05 -10.19
N LYS A 149 -4.38 9.99 -10.64
CA LYS A 149 -5.01 9.93 -11.98
C LYS A 149 -3.93 9.78 -13.06
N GLU A 150 -4.19 9.01 -14.12
CA GLU A 150 -3.21 8.65 -15.17
C GLU A 150 -2.36 9.82 -15.71
N ASN A 151 -2.93 11.03 -15.79
CA ASN A 151 -2.25 12.23 -16.28
C ASN A 151 -1.13 12.77 -15.35
N MET A 152 -1.05 12.26 -14.12
CA MET A 152 -0.10 12.64 -13.06
C MET A 152 1.01 11.60 -12.84
N ASN A 153 1.04 10.52 -13.63
CA ASN A 153 2.19 9.59 -13.69
C ASN A 153 3.37 10.16 -14.51
N ARG A 154 3.42 11.49 -14.69
CA ARG A 154 4.51 12.21 -15.36
C ARG A 154 5.32 12.98 -14.30
N PRO A 155 6.58 12.59 -14.03
CA PRO A 155 7.42 13.18 -12.97
C PRO A 155 7.55 14.71 -13.02
N GLU A 156 7.42 15.30 -14.21
CA GLU A 156 7.60 16.74 -14.43
C GLU A 156 6.44 17.61 -13.94
N ARG A 157 5.25 17.03 -13.68
CA ARG A 157 4.04 17.77 -13.28
C ARG A 157 3.77 17.77 -11.78
N GLU A 158 4.49 16.96 -11.01
CA GLU A 158 4.29 16.76 -9.57
C GLU A 158 4.54 18.02 -8.73
N LYS A 159 5.52 18.85 -9.11
CA LYS A 159 5.95 20.02 -8.30
C LYS A 159 5.00 21.23 -8.34
N PHE A 160 4.08 21.30 -9.30
CA PHE A 160 3.36 22.55 -9.59
C PHE A 160 1.95 22.65 -8.99
N TYR A 161 1.28 21.54 -8.66
CA TYR A 161 -0.18 21.55 -8.41
C TYR A 161 -0.62 21.35 -6.95
N LEU A 162 0.22 20.82 -6.06
CA LEU A 162 -0.21 20.46 -4.69
C LEU A 162 -0.07 21.61 -3.67
N LYS A 163 -0.32 22.86 -4.07
CA LYS A 163 -0.27 24.04 -3.18
C LYS A 163 -1.49 24.17 -2.26
N HIS A 164 -2.60 23.52 -2.58
CA HIS A 164 -3.84 23.58 -1.80
C HIS A 164 -4.30 22.18 -1.37
N PRO A 165 -4.21 21.84 -0.06
CA PRO A 165 -4.60 20.52 0.45
C PRO A 165 -6.06 20.11 0.19
N ALA A 166 -6.95 21.08 -0.11
CA ALA A 166 -8.36 20.83 -0.41
C ALA A 166 -8.56 20.18 -1.79
N ASP A 167 -7.60 20.33 -2.71
CA ASP A 167 -7.72 19.86 -4.09
C ASP A 167 -7.05 18.48 -4.29
N ILE A 168 -6.39 17.93 -3.26
CA ILE A 168 -5.65 16.66 -3.37
C ILE A 168 -6.55 15.50 -3.83
N LEU A 169 -7.80 15.48 -3.37
CA LEU A 169 -8.79 14.49 -3.79
C LEU A 169 -9.13 14.57 -5.29
N GLU A 170 -8.90 15.70 -5.94
CA GLU A 170 -9.09 15.85 -7.39
C GLU A 170 -7.99 15.17 -8.20
N PHE A 171 -6.83 14.89 -7.59
CA PHE A 171 -5.67 14.30 -8.25
C PHE A 171 -5.51 12.80 -8.03
N VAL A 172 -6.25 12.23 -7.09
CA VAL A 172 -6.21 10.79 -6.79
C VAL A 172 -7.33 10.04 -7.51
N ASP A 173 -7.08 8.77 -7.80
CA ASP A 173 -8.04 7.82 -8.34
C ASP A 173 -7.88 6.47 -7.61
N PRO A 174 -8.78 6.13 -6.68
CA PRO A 174 -8.72 4.87 -5.96
C PRO A 174 -9.21 3.67 -6.80
N ALA A 175 -9.59 3.87 -8.06
CA ALA A 175 -10.00 2.79 -8.94
C ALA A 175 -8.88 1.74 -9.11
N PRO A 176 -9.23 0.45 -9.28
CA PRO A 176 -8.22 -0.56 -9.47
C PRO A 176 -7.53 -0.41 -10.83
N LEU A 177 -6.24 -0.70 -10.86
CA LEU A 177 -5.40 -0.64 -12.06
C LEU A 177 -5.28 -2.03 -12.69
N GLU A 178 -5.55 -2.13 -14.00
CA GLU A 178 -5.35 -3.35 -14.77
C GLU A 178 -3.89 -3.45 -15.23
N ILE A 179 -3.17 -4.42 -14.67
CA ILE A 179 -1.84 -4.83 -15.13
C ILE A 179 -2.02 -5.86 -16.24
N LYS A 180 -1.57 -5.50 -17.44
CA LYS A 180 -1.68 -6.31 -18.65
C LYS A 180 -0.37 -6.28 -19.41
N ARG A 181 -0.26 -7.14 -20.43
CA ARG A 181 0.93 -7.20 -21.26
C ARG A 181 1.27 -5.84 -21.90
N GLY A 182 2.56 -5.50 -21.88
CA GLY A 182 3.12 -4.33 -22.56
C GLY A 182 3.57 -3.21 -21.63
N GLY A 183 4.05 -3.56 -20.43
CA GLY A 183 4.63 -2.60 -19.49
C GLY A 183 5.91 -1.92 -20.01
N PRO A 184 6.63 -1.17 -19.14
CA PRO A 184 6.40 -1.03 -17.70
C PRO A 184 5.24 -0.08 -17.35
N PHE A 185 4.66 -0.28 -16.16
CA PHE A 185 3.63 0.58 -15.59
C PHE A 185 4.23 1.56 -14.58
N TYR A 186 3.68 2.78 -14.51
CA TYR A 186 4.08 3.80 -13.56
C TYR A 186 2.89 4.17 -12.67
N LEU A 187 3.08 4.12 -11.36
CA LEU A 187 2.05 4.33 -10.35
C LEU A 187 2.55 5.29 -9.28
N ASN A 188 2.35 6.58 -9.49
CA ASN A 188 2.57 7.55 -8.44
C ASN A 188 1.41 7.49 -7.43
N MET A 189 1.72 7.60 -6.15
CA MET A 189 0.70 7.71 -5.09
C MET A 189 0.89 9.01 -4.31
N ILE A 190 -0.21 9.67 -3.96
CA ILE A 190 -0.19 10.86 -3.10
C ILE A 190 -0.74 10.49 -1.72
N LEU A 191 0.06 10.75 -0.69
CA LEU A 191 -0.36 10.58 0.69
C LEU A 191 -1.30 11.69 1.13
N VAL A 192 -2.43 11.29 1.71
CA VAL A 192 -3.45 12.18 2.26
C VAL A 192 -3.67 11.84 3.72
N SER A 193 -3.73 12.85 4.59
CA SER A 193 -4.08 12.64 6.01
C SER A 193 -5.44 11.96 6.11
N ALA A 194 -5.52 10.88 6.89
CA ALA A 194 -6.73 10.08 7.05
C ALA A 194 -7.91 10.90 7.62
N GLU A 195 -7.62 11.95 8.41
CA GLU A 195 -8.64 12.85 8.97
C GLU A 195 -9.26 13.78 7.90
N LYS A 196 -8.59 13.96 6.75
CA LYS A 196 -9.07 14.81 5.65
C LYS A 196 -9.85 14.03 4.58
N ILE A 197 -9.93 12.70 4.70
CA ILE A 197 -10.65 11.85 3.77
C ILE A 197 -12.06 11.62 4.33
N PRO A 198 -13.12 12.21 3.74
CA PRO A 198 -14.49 11.89 4.11
C PRO A 198 -14.75 10.40 3.89
N GLU A 199 -15.43 9.76 4.84
CA GLU A 199 -15.81 8.33 4.72
C GLU A 199 -14.61 7.41 4.45
N CYS A 200 -13.43 7.73 5.00
CA CYS A 200 -12.18 7.01 4.78
C CYS A 200 -12.28 5.48 4.98
N SER A 201 -13.16 5.00 5.86
CA SER A 201 -13.42 3.57 6.04
C SER A 201 -14.02 2.89 4.80
N LEU A 202 -14.75 3.64 3.96
CA LEU A 202 -15.35 3.12 2.72
C LEU A 202 -14.31 2.87 1.62
N ILE A 203 -13.12 3.50 1.68
CA ILE A 203 -12.03 3.23 0.71
C ILE A 203 -11.64 1.75 0.73
N PHE A 204 -11.68 1.14 1.91
CA PHE A 204 -11.34 -0.27 2.08
C PHE A 204 -12.57 -1.18 2.02
N SER A 205 -13.77 -0.67 1.72
CA SER A 205 -15.01 -1.45 1.77
C SER A 205 -15.00 -2.67 0.84
N GLU A 206 -14.33 -2.60 -0.32
CA GLU A 206 -14.12 -3.78 -1.18
C GLU A 206 -13.20 -4.83 -0.53
N LEU A 207 -12.23 -4.42 0.31
CA LEU A 207 -11.40 -5.35 1.09
C LEU A 207 -12.17 -6.04 2.22
N TRP A 208 -13.36 -5.54 2.55
CA TRP A 208 -14.26 -6.13 3.54
C TRP A 208 -15.21 -7.15 2.98
N GLN A 209 -15.48 -7.15 1.67
CA GLN A 209 -16.52 -8.02 1.14
C GLN A 209 -16.12 -9.48 1.33
N GLU A 210 -16.85 -10.13 2.24
CA GLU A 210 -16.87 -11.56 2.47
C GLU A 210 -17.16 -12.31 1.15
N GLU A 211 -16.87 -13.61 1.12
CA GLU A 211 -16.93 -14.49 -0.05
C GLU A 211 -18.10 -14.21 -1.02
N PRO A 212 -17.93 -14.39 -2.35
CA PRO A 212 -19.12 -14.65 -3.14
C PRO A 212 -19.67 -15.98 -2.60
N SER A 213 -20.95 -16.03 -2.25
CA SER A 213 -21.61 -17.28 -1.88
C SER A 213 -21.16 -18.40 -2.83
N PRO A 214 -20.77 -19.59 -2.32
CA PRO A 214 -20.35 -20.68 -3.20
C PRO A 214 -21.45 -20.92 -4.23
N PRO A 215 -21.11 -21.20 -5.50
CA PRO A 215 -22.10 -21.54 -6.50
C PRO A 215 -22.91 -22.73 -5.97
N LEU A 216 -24.24 -22.56 -5.90
CA LEU A 216 -25.18 -23.65 -5.68
C LEU A 216 -25.10 -24.68 -6.81
#